data_AF-A0A838MTT9-F1
#
_entry.id   AF-A0A838MTT9-F1
#
_cell.length_a   1.000
_cell.length_b   1.000
_cell.length_c   1.000
_cell.angle_alpha   90.00
_cell.angle_beta   90.00
_cell.angle_gamma   90.00
#
_symmetry.space_group_name_H-M   'P 1'
#
loop_
_entity.id
_entity.type
_entity.pdbx_description
1 polymer ?
#
loop_
_entity_poly.entity_id
_entity_poly.type
_entity_poly.pdbx_seq_one_letter_code
_entity_poly.pdbx_strand_id
1 'polypeptide(L)' 'MKNAAQINFAVERAHMSRRSLPELIELLESDDLRTRFLAEMCLRDATGT' A
#
# COMPACT_ATOMS: atom_id res chain seq x y z
N MET A 1 1.61 23.35 -2.56
CA MET A 1 2.44 22.76 -1.48
C MET A 1 1.77 21.46 -1.05
N LYS A 2 2.45 20.31 -1.14
CA LYS A 2 1.89 19.03 -0.65
C LYS A 2 1.93 19.05 0.89
N ASN A 3 0.86 18.63 1.55
CA ASN A 3 0.83 18.60 3.02
C ASN A 3 1.69 17.44 3.56
N ALA A 4 2.09 17.49 4.84
CA ALA A 4 2.94 16.46 5.45
C ALA A 4 2.30 15.05 5.41
N ALA A 5 0.97 14.95 5.48
CA ALA A 5 0.24 13.67 5.39
C ALA A 5 0.30 13.04 3.99
N GLN A 6 0.31 13.84 2.93
CA GLN A 6 0.49 13.41 1.54
C GLN A 6 1.92 12.94 1.28
N ILE A 7 2.92 13.59 1.90
CA ILE A 7 4.32 13.14 1.83
C ILE A 7 4.45 11.77 2.51
N ASN A 8 3.85 11.60 3.69
CA ASN A 8 3.89 10.33 4.40
C ASN A 8 3.22 9.19 3.61
N PHE A 9 2.06 9.47 3.00
CA PHE A 9 1.36 8.48 2.18
C PHE A 9 2.15 8.01 0.96
N ALA A 10 2.80 8.93 0.23
CA ALA A 10 3.59 8.58 -0.96
C ALA A 10 4.80 7.69 -0.60
N VAL A 11 5.44 7.98 0.54
CA VAL A 11 6.58 7.19 1.05
C VAL A 11 6.11 5.80 1.47
N GLU A 12 5.05 5.70 2.27
CA GLU A 12 4.49 4.43 2.72
C GLU A 12 4.05 3.55 1.54
N ARG A 13 3.39 4.13 0.53
CA ARG A 13 3.03 3.41 -0.70
C ARG A 13 4.27 2.90 -1.44
N ALA A 14 5.31 3.73 -1.58
CA ALA A 14 6.54 3.33 -2.25
C ALA A 14 7.31 2.22 -1.50
N HIS A 15 7.19 2.17 -0.17
CA HIS A 15 7.71 1.05 0.61
C HIS A 15 6.84 -0.20 0.45
N MET A 16 5.52 -0.06 0.48
CA MET A 16 4.58 -1.18 0.33
C MET A 16 4.70 -1.84 -1.04
N SER A 17 4.86 -1.06 -2.12
CA SER A 17 4.96 -1.57 -3.50
C SER A 17 6.20 -2.42 -3.77
N ARG A 18 7.14 -2.51 -2.83
CA ARG A 18 8.34 -3.37 -2.93
C ARG A 18 8.11 -4.77 -2.35
N ARG A 19 6.98 -4.99 -1.67
CA ARG A 19 6.59 -6.31 -1.18
C ARG A 19 6.16 -7.20 -2.35
N SER A 20 6.35 -8.50 -2.17
CA SER A 20 5.89 -9.52 -3.12
C SER A 20 4.36 -9.64 -3.11
N LEU A 21 3.79 -10.21 -4.17
CA LEU A 21 2.34 -10.44 -4.26
C LEU A 21 1.79 -11.28 -3.08
N PRO A 22 2.43 -12.39 -2.64
CA PRO A 22 1.96 -13.14 -1.47
C PRO A 22 1.93 -12.29 -0.19
N GLU A 23 2.98 -11.52 0.09
CA GLU A 23 3.03 -10.64 1.26
C GLU A 23 1.93 -9.56 1.20
N LEU A 24 1.66 -9.01 0.03
CA LEU A 24 0.59 -8.04 -0.15
C LEU A 24 -0.80 -8.65 0.08
N ILE A 25 -1.01 -9.91 -0.31
CA ILE A 25 -2.25 -10.65 -0.04
C ILE A 25 -2.43 -10.88 1.47
N GLU A 26 -1.39 -11.30 2.18
CA GLU A 26 -1.43 -11.47 3.64
C GLU A 26 -1.79 -10.18 4.36
N LEU A 27 -1.28 -9.04 3.89
CA LEU A 27 -1.57 -7.72 4.49
C LEU A 27 -3.02 -7.26 4.33
N LEU A 28 -3.82 -7.88 3.45
CA LEU A 28 -5.26 -7.62 3.37
C LEU A 28 -6.02 -8.08 4.61
N GLU A 29 -5.45 -8.98 5.41
CA GLU A 29 -6.03 -9.47 6.66
C GLU A 29 -5.65 -8.61 7.88
N SER A 30 -4.87 -7.54 7.70
CA SER A 30 -4.44 -6.66 8.80
C SER A 30 -5.62 -5.94 9.49
N ASP A 31 -5.60 -5.86 10.82
CA ASP A 31 -6.56 -5.04 11.57
C ASP A 31 -6.39 -3.52 11.29
N ASP A 32 -5.21 -3.09 10.83
CA ASP A 32 -4.97 -1.70 10.47
C ASP A 32 -5.55 -1.37 9.09
N LEU A 33 -6.53 -0.46 9.07
CA LEU A 33 -7.19 -0.01 7.85
C LEU A 33 -6.19 0.59 6.85
N ARG A 34 -5.18 1.33 7.33
CA ARG A 34 -4.21 1.98 6.45
C ARG A 34 -3.34 0.96 5.72
N THR A 35 -2.89 -0.07 6.44
CA THR A 35 -2.14 -1.20 5.89
C THR A 35 -2.96 -1.94 4.84
N ARG A 36 -4.22 -2.29 5.14
CA ARG A 36 -5.11 -2.94 4.17
C ARG A 36 -5.31 -2.12 2.90
N PHE A 37 -5.55 -0.81 3.06
CA PHE A 37 -5.74 0.10 1.94
C PHE A 37 -4.49 0.20 1.04
N LEU A 38 -3.31 0.35 1.64
CA LEU A 38 -2.05 0.42 0.89
C LEU A 38 -1.73 -0.91 0.17
N ALA A 39 -1.97 -2.04 0.82
CA ALA A 39 -1.77 -3.36 0.22
C ALA A 39 -2.71 -3.60 -0.97
N GLU A 40 -4.00 -3.25 -0.82
CA GLU A 40 -5.00 -3.36 -1.87
C GLU A 40 -4.66 -2.50 -3.10
N MET A 41 -4.22 -1.26 -2.90
CA MET A 41 -3.76 -0.40 -3.99
C MET A 41 -2.56 -1.00 -4.72
N CYS A 42 -1.55 -1.46 -3.99
CA CYS A 42 -0.35 -2.05 -4.60
C CYS A 42 -0.67 -3.34 -5.36
N LEU A 43 -1.65 -4.12 -4.92
CA LEU A 43 -2.12 -5.29 -5.67
C LEU A 43 -2.79 -4.89 -6.99
N ARG A 44 -3.69 -3.90 -6.99
CA ARG A 44 -4.32 -3.39 -8.23
C ARG A 44 -3.28 -2.90 -9.23
N ASP A 45 -2.31 -2.12 -8.74
CA ASP A 45 -1.21 -1.59 -9.56
C ASP A 45 -0.40 -2.74 -10.20
N ALA A 46 -0.13 -3.81 -9.45
CA ALA A 46 0.62 -4.96 -9.93
C ALA A 46 -0.16 -5.84 -10.92
N THR A 47 -1.50 -5.81 -10.88
CA THR A 47 -2.37 -6.58 -11.79
C THR A 47 -2.86 -5.79 -13.00
N GLY A 48 -2.54 -4.49 -13.10
CA GLY A 48 -2.81 -3.67 -14.30
C GLY A 48 -4.29 -3.36 -14.56
N THR A 49 -5.13 -3.35 -13.51
CA THR A 49 -6.57 -3.04 -13.55
C THR A 49 -6.87 -1.72 -12.89
#